data_AF-A0AAV4NHZ9-F1
#
_entry.id   AF-A0AAV4NHZ9-F1
#
_cell.length_a   1.000
_cell.length_b   1.000
_cell.length_c   1.000
_cell.angle_alpha   90.00
_cell.angle_beta   90.00
_cell.angle_gamma   90.00
#
_symmetry.space_group_name_H-M   'P 1'
#
loop_
_entity.id
_entity.type
_entity.pdbx_description
1 polymer ?
#
loop_
_entity_poly.entity_id
_entity_poly.type
_entity_poly.pdbx_seq_one_letter_code
_entity_poly.pdbx_strand_id
1 'polypeptide(L)'
;MTQKVMIYLTFSPIIFDDLTKVMNSEQWNSRRGNLSLRERKFNARREPINGKIKLPVVAVFFLNQTLHRVEWLNKHRNSSQDAVYGINQFSDLTPEEFKKITHLRKFNNTGKKAYPLQKKFFGSQKPFKDLPKRVDWREKNVITPVNNQETCGACWAFSSIETIEAMYALKTGELKQWSVQQVVDCAAAPNRGCAGGDTCLTVEWLYESGAKIVLAEDYPFNGETNECRQDVKSAMTVSIAKNFTCDSFVGEEYLMLLHLAHHGPLIAAVDATGWQDYLGGVIQFNCDGERNHAVQIVGYDITGEIPYYIVRNSWGPEFGNDGYLNIIIGKNMCRIAEEVSAVDVI
;
A
#
# COMPACT_ATOMS: atom_id res chain seq x y z
N MET A 1 -26.31 6.77 41.71
CA MET A 1 -26.32 8.04 40.96
C MET A 1 -24.89 8.56 40.89
N THR A 2 -24.16 8.25 39.82
CA THR A 2 -22.81 8.77 39.60
C THR A 2 -22.91 10.10 38.86
N GLN A 3 -22.52 11.16 39.54
CA GLN A 3 -22.52 12.53 39.05
C GLN A 3 -21.52 12.63 37.88
N LYS A 4 -22.01 12.91 36.66
CA LYS A 4 -21.15 13.28 35.53
C LYS A 4 -20.58 14.66 35.81
N VAL A 5 -19.29 14.71 36.18
CA VAL A 5 -18.54 15.96 36.25
C VAL A 5 -18.40 16.50 34.82
N MET A 6 -19.13 17.56 34.49
CA MET A 6 -18.89 18.36 33.29
C MET A 6 -17.82 19.41 33.62
N ILE A 7 -16.65 19.28 33.00
CA ILE A 7 -15.61 20.30 33.06
C ILE A 7 -15.77 21.18 31.82
N TYR A 8 -16.09 22.45 32.01
CA TYR A 8 -16.03 23.47 30.98
C TYR A 8 -14.56 23.85 30.80
N LEU A 9 -13.92 23.37 29.74
CA LEU A 9 -12.59 23.85 29.36
C LEU A 9 -12.76 25.10 28.51
N THR A 10 -12.35 26.24 29.06
CA THR A 10 -12.10 27.46 28.31
C THR A 10 -10.85 27.24 27.44
N PHE A 11 -11.02 27.20 26.12
CA PHE A 11 -9.90 27.11 25.18
C PHE A 11 -9.11 28.43 25.19
N SER A 12 -7.78 28.32 25.05
CA SER A 12 -6.98 29.45 24.56
C SER A 12 -7.43 29.77 23.13
N PRO A 13 -7.61 31.06 22.75
CA PRO A 13 -8.08 31.48 21.42
C PRO A 13 -7.30 30.85 20.25
N ILE A 14 -6.03 30.53 20.47
CA ILE A 14 -5.10 29.99 19.46
C ILE A 14 -5.54 28.61 18.94
N ILE A 15 -6.06 27.73 19.81
CA ILE A 15 -6.42 26.35 19.45
C ILE A 15 -7.76 26.31 18.68
N PHE A 16 -8.67 27.23 18.98
CA PHE A 16 -9.96 27.32 18.28
C PHE A 16 -9.79 27.88 16.87
N ASP A 17 -8.88 28.84 16.69
CA ASP A 17 -8.56 29.41 15.38
C ASP A 17 -7.85 28.41 14.47
N ASP A 18 -6.97 27.55 14.98
CA ASP A 18 -6.29 26.55 14.13
C ASP A 18 -7.20 25.39 13.71
N LEU A 19 -8.08 24.92 14.60
CA LEU A 19 -9.09 23.92 14.23
C LEU A 19 -10.10 24.46 13.22
N THR A 20 -10.53 25.72 13.38
CA THR A 20 -11.43 26.35 12.41
C THR A 20 -10.73 26.67 11.09
N LYS A 21 -9.45 27.04 11.08
CA LYS A 21 -8.66 27.18 9.83
C LYS A 21 -8.50 25.86 9.10
N VAL A 22 -8.22 24.76 9.80
CA VAL A 22 -8.11 23.41 9.20
C VAL A 22 -9.46 22.96 8.64
N MET A 23 -10.53 23.13 9.40
CA MET A 23 -11.90 22.77 8.96
C MET A 23 -12.47 23.69 7.86
N ASN A 24 -11.98 24.94 7.75
CA ASN A 24 -12.36 25.89 6.71
C ASN A 24 -11.37 25.94 5.54
N SER A 25 -10.30 25.15 5.58
CA SER A 25 -9.37 25.05 4.45
C SER A 25 -10.08 24.48 3.23
N GLU A 26 -9.79 25.01 2.04
CA GLU A 26 -10.31 24.48 0.76
C GLU A 26 -9.98 22.98 0.61
N GLN A 27 -8.89 22.53 1.23
CA GLN A 27 -8.40 21.15 1.24
C GLN A 27 -9.31 20.18 2.01
N TRP A 28 -9.93 20.62 3.11
CA TRP A 28 -10.95 19.83 3.84
C TRP A 28 -12.30 19.87 3.12
N ASN A 29 -12.67 21.01 2.54
CA ASN A 29 -13.96 21.19 1.89
C ASN A 29 -14.09 20.42 0.57
N SER A 30 -13.00 20.21 -0.18
CA SER A 30 -13.04 19.41 -1.42
C SER A 30 -13.17 17.90 -1.19
N ARG A 31 -12.69 17.40 -0.03
CA ARG A 31 -12.65 15.95 0.29
C ARG A 31 -13.85 15.44 1.10
N ARG A 32 -14.72 16.34 1.57
CA ARG A 32 -15.89 15.99 2.39
C ARG A 32 -16.96 15.19 1.61
N GLY A 33 -16.95 15.25 0.28
CA GLY A 33 -17.95 14.61 -0.59
C GLY A 33 -17.87 13.09 -0.72
N ASN A 34 -16.72 12.47 -0.40
CA ASN A 34 -16.45 11.05 -0.70
C ASN A 34 -16.36 10.12 0.53
N LEU A 35 -16.56 10.64 1.75
CA LEU A 35 -16.49 9.83 2.97
C LEU A 35 -17.72 8.90 3.08
N SER A 36 -17.58 7.62 2.71
CA SER A 36 -18.64 6.61 2.90
C SER A 36 -18.35 5.60 4.03
N LEU A 37 -19.44 5.22 4.69
CA LEU A 37 -19.67 4.07 5.59
C LEU A 37 -18.94 3.94 6.95
N ARG A 38 -17.81 4.61 7.21
CA ARG A 38 -17.21 4.62 8.58
C ARG A 38 -17.85 5.58 9.58
N GLU A 39 -18.87 6.35 9.18
CA GLU A 39 -19.62 7.24 10.08
C GLU A 39 -20.40 6.51 11.19
N ARG A 40 -20.52 5.17 11.20
CA ARG A 40 -21.30 4.46 12.23
C ARG A 40 -20.63 4.38 13.62
N LYS A 41 -19.35 4.70 13.77
CA LYS A 41 -18.73 4.93 15.10
C LYS A 41 -18.83 6.39 15.56
N PHE A 42 -19.33 7.29 14.71
CA PHE A 42 -19.62 8.69 15.00
C PHE A 42 -21.08 8.91 15.45
N ASN A 43 -21.68 7.95 16.18
CA ASN A 43 -22.92 8.20 16.91
C ASN A 43 -22.66 9.04 18.17
N ALA A 44 -22.05 10.22 17.98
CA ALA A 44 -22.41 11.37 18.78
C ALA A 44 -23.86 11.70 18.40
N ARG A 45 -24.75 11.82 19.39
CA ARG A 45 -26.09 12.36 19.16
C ARG A 45 -25.93 13.68 18.41
N ARG A 46 -26.29 13.69 17.13
CA ARG A 46 -26.31 14.87 16.26
C ARG A 46 -27.48 15.72 16.69
N GLU A 47 -27.28 16.58 17.69
CA GLU A 47 -28.13 17.75 17.86
C GLU A 47 -27.29 19.00 17.59
N PRO A 48 -27.63 19.79 16.55
CA PRO A 48 -26.94 21.03 16.27
C PRO A 48 -27.41 22.08 17.29
N ILE A 49 -26.51 22.51 18.17
CA ILE A 49 -26.70 23.74 18.92
C ILE A 49 -25.68 24.74 18.35
N ASN A 50 -26.16 25.73 17.59
CA ASN A 50 -25.42 26.90 17.12
C ASN A 50 -24.11 26.63 16.36
N GLY A 51 -24.12 25.76 15.34
CA GLY A 51 -23.02 25.69 14.36
C GLY A 51 -21.66 25.21 14.91
N LYS A 52 -21.60 24.65 16.12
CA LYS A 52 -20.38 24.08 16.71
C LYS A 52 -20.49 22.56 16.77
N ILE A 53 -19.58 21.87 16.09
CA ILE A 53 -19.47 20.40 16.14
C ILE A 53 -18.81 20.01 17.46
N LYS A 54 -19.51 19.23 18.30
CA LYS A 54 -18.95 18.65 19.52
C LYS A 54 -18.16 17.39 19.16
N LEU A 55 -16.84 17.51 19.07
CA LEU A 55 -15.94 16.35 19.03
C LEU A 55 -15.66 15.86 20.46
N PRO A 56 -15.64 14.54 20.72
CA PRO A 56 -15.19 14.02 22.00
C PRO A 56 -13.75 14.48 22.27
N VAL A 57 -13.42 14.81 23.52
CA VAL A 57 -12.09 15.31 23.94
C VAL A 57 -10.94 14.41 23.44
N VAL A 58 -11.21 13.10 23.40
CA VAL A 58 -10.28 12.08 22.89
C VAL A 58 -9.97 12.27 21.39
N ALA A 59 -10.98 12.59 20.57
CA ALA A 59 -10.78 12.85 19.13
C ALA A 59 -9.97 14.12 18.87
N VAL A 60 -10.15 15.15 19.71
CA VAL A 60 -9.36 16.40 19.64
C VAL A 60 -7.89 16.14 19.99
N PHE A 61 -7.64 15.26 20.97
CA PHE A 61 -6.28 14.91 21.38
C PHE A 61 -5.50 14.15 20.30
N PHE A 62 -6.10 13.13 19.67
CA PHE A 62 -5.44 12.39 18.59
C PHE A 62 -5.19 13.25 17.36
N LEU A 63 -6.16 14.11 17.00
CA LEU A 63 -5.98 15.05 15.89
C LEU A 63 -4.81 16.01 16.17
N ASN A 64 -4.64 16.47 17.41
CA ASN A 64 -3.50 17.34 17.76
C ASN A 64 -2.16 16.61 17.60
N GLN A 65 -2.06 15.34 18.01
CA GLN A 65 -0.84 14.55 17.77
C GLN A 65 -0.53 14.38 16.28
N THR A 66 -1.56 14.10 15.48
CA THR A 66 -1.41 14.00 14.03
C THR A 66 -0.94 15.31 13.42
N LEU A 67 -1.50 16.46 13.83
CA LEU A 67 -1.07 17.77 13.35
C LEU A 67 0.41 18.04 13.66
N HIS A 68 0.87 17.71 14.87
CA HIS A 68 2.29 17.84 15.24
C HIS A 68 3.21 16.95 14.37
N ARG A 69 2.79 15.70 14.10
CA ARG A 69 3.54 14.77 13.23
C ARG A 69 3.60 15.29 11.79
N VAL A 70 2.47 15.73 11.25
CA VAL A 70 2.37 16.34 9.91
C VAL A 70 3.23 17.59 9.80
N GLU A 71 3.22 18.48 10.80
CA GLU A 71 4.04 19.68 10.83
C GLU A 71 5.53 19.31 10.81
N TRP A 72 5.95 18.34 11.63
CA TRP A 72 7.32 17.86 11.66
C TRP A 72 7.78 17.26 10.32
N LEU A 73 6.94 16.44 9.69
CA LEU A 73 7.26 15.84 8.39
C LEU A 73 7.39 16.90 7.30
N ASN A 74 6.47 17.86 7.26
CA ASN A 74 6.48 18.91 6.25
C ASN A 74 7.59 19.95 6.44
N LYS A 75 8.18 20.09 7.64
CA LYS A 75 9.34 20.99 7.90
C LYS A 75 10.58 20.61 7.08
N HIS A 76 10.70 19.35 6.66
CA HIS A 76 11.87 18.84 5.92
C HIS A 76 11.73 18.95 4.40
N ARG A 77 10.62 19.54 3.91
CA ARG A 77 10.39 19.75 2.48
C ARG A 77 11.21 20.94 1.99
N ASN A 78 12.04 20.70 0.99
CA ASN A 78 12.89 21.66 0.30
C ASN A 78 12.47 21.89 -1.16
N SER A 79 11.65 20.99 -1.72
CA SER A 79 11.16 21.04 -3.10
C SER A 79 9.65 20.81 -3.18
N SER A 80 9.04 21.30 -4.26
CA SER A 80 7.65 21.00 -4.60
C SER A 80 7.41 19.52 -4.92
N GLN A 81 8.47 18.78 -5.28
CA GLN A 81 8.42 17.33 -5.54
C GLN A 81 8.45 16.49 -4.26
N ASP A 82 8.87 17.04 -3.12
CA ASP A 82 8.98 16.29 -1.87
C ASP A 82 7.63 15.80 -1.36
N ALA A 83 7.63 14.68 -0.65
CA ALA A 83 6.44 14.12 -0.04
C ALA A 83 5.69 15.16 0.80
N VAL A 84 4.37 15.21 0.59
CA VAL A 84 3.43 16.04 1.33
C VAL A 84 2.68 15.14 2.30
N TYR A 85 2.64 15.56 3.56
CA TYR A 85 1.91 14.86 4.62
C TYR A 85 0.73 15.69 5.10
N GLY A 86 -0.33 15.04 5.55
CA GLY A 86 -1.53 15.74 6.01
C GLY A 86 -2.64 14.80 6.48
N ILE A 87 -3.83 15.39 6.67
CA ILE A 87 -4.98 14.67 7.21
C ILE A 87 -5.57 13.72 6.17
N ASN A 88 -5.76 12.45 6.56
CA ASN A 88 -6.37 11.39 5.76
C ASN A 88 -7.20 10.43 6.65
N GLN A 89 -7.62 9.29 6.11
CA GLN A 89 -8.47 8.31 6.78
C GLN A 89 -7.83 7.62 8.01
N PHE A 90 -6.54 7.83 8.26
CA PHE A 90 -5.80 7.26 9.40
C PHE A 90 -5.38 8.32 10.44
N SER A 91 -5.81 9.57 10.27
CA SER A 91 -5.40 10.68 11.14
C SER A 91 -5.98 10.65 12.55
N ASP A 92 -6.96 9.78 12.81
CA ASP A 92 -7.52 9.53 14.13
C ASP A 92 -6.79 8.42 14.89
N LEU A 93 -5.79 7.77 14.28
CA LEU A 93 -5.02 6.67 14.87
C LEU A 93 -3.68 7.17 15.42
N THR A 94 -3.24 6.61 16.55
CA THR A 94 -1.81 6.71 16.93
C THR A 94 -0.94 5.91 15.96
N PRO A 95 0.38 6.14 15.90
CA PRO A 95 1.29 5.30 15.12
C PRO A 95 1.19 3.80 15.46
N GLU A 96 0.99 3.46 16.74
CA GLU A 96 0.83 2.08 17.20
C GLU A 96 -0.51 1.47 16.75
N GLU A 97 -1.59 2.26 16.80
CA GLU A 97 -2.90 1.83 16.32
C GLU A 97 -2.91 1.67 14.80
N PHE A 98 -2.30 2.60 14.08
CA PHE A 98 -2.08 2.51 12.64
C PHE A 98 -1.33 1.22 12.30
N LYS A 99 -0.15 1.01 12.89
CA LYS A 99 0.66 -0.20 12.71
C LYS A 99 -0.14 -1.48 12.98
N LYS A 100 -1.00 -1.47 14.01
CA LYS A 100 -1.84 -2.62 14.37
C LYS A 100 -2.96 -2.85 13.35
N ILE A 101 -3.65 -1.80 12.92
CA ILE A 101 -4.82 -1.86 12.03
C ILE A 101 -4.42 -2.18 10.59
N THR A 102 -3.30 -1.62 10.10
CA THR A 102 -2.77 -1.93 8.76
C THR A 102 -1.88 -3.17 8.74
N HIS A 103 -1.73 -3.85 9.88
CA HIS A 103 -0.95 -5.08 10.05
C HIS A 103 0.52 -4.94 9.64
N LEU A 104 1.12 -3.75 9.87
CA LEU A 104 2.54 -3.49 9.66
C LEU A 104 3.38 -4.25 10.69
N ARG A 105 3.69 -5.50 10.38
CA ARG A 105 4.44 -6.41 11.24
C ARG A 105 5.57 -7.03 10.46
N LYS A 106 6.73 -7.13 11.10
CA LYS A 106 7.81 -7.94 10.56
C LYS A 106 7.34 -9.40 10.50
N PHE A 107 7.41 -9.99 9.32
CA PHE A 107 7.20 -11.41 9.15
C PHE A 107 8.55 -12.12 9.26
N ASN A 108 8.84 -12.66 10.45
CA ASN A 108 10.07 -13.43 10.67
C ASN A 108 9.92 -14.82 10.04
N ASN A 109 10.78 -15.15 9.09
CA ASN A 109 10.83 -16.49 8.50
C ASN A 109 12.24 -17.09 8.63
N THR A 110 12.31 -18.32 9.12
CA THR A 110 13.54 -19.11 9.30
C THR A 110 13.77 -20.12 8.17
N GLY A 111 12.85 -20.22 7.18
CA GLY A 111 12.88 -21.23 6.12
C GLY A 111 13.11 -20.71 4.70
N LYS A 112 13.49 -19.43 4.53
CA LYS A 112 13.66 -18.83 3.20
C LYS A 112 14.87 -19.46 2.49
N LYS A 113 14.63 -20.13 1.36
CA LYS A 113 15.72 -20.64 0.50
C LYS A 113 16.40 -19.46 -0.19
N ALA A 114 17.70 -19.59 -0.46
CA ALA A 114 18.35 -18.67 -1.40
C ALA A 114 17.82 -18.99 -2.80
N TYR A 115 17.11 -18.04 -3.42
CA TYR A 115 16.70 -18.18 -4.81
C TYR A 115 17.91 -17.86 -5.70
N PRO A 116 18.21 -18.68 -6.73
CA PRO A 116 19.30 -18.36 -7.63
C PRO A 116 18.95 -17.10 -8.40
N LEU A 117 19.80 -16.07 -8.31
CA LEU A 117 19.70 -14.83 -9.08
C LEU A 117 19.40 -15.15 -10.54
N GLN A 118 18.16 -14.93 -10.96
CA GLN A 118 17.80 -15.07 -12.37
C GLN A 118 18.18 -13.78 -13.07
N LYS A 119 19.48 -13.52 -13.23
CA LYS A 119 20.00 -12.39 -14.02
C LYS A 119 19.42 -12.37 -15.45
N LYS A 120 18.92 -13.49 -15.96
CA LYS A 120 18.21 -13.57 -17.25
C LYS A 120 16.82 -12.91 -17.25
N PHE A 121 16.15 -12.82 -16.10
CA PHE A 121 14.82 -12.22 -15.95
C PHE A 121 14.86 -10.67 -15.89
N PHE A 122 15.99 -10.11 -15.45
CA PHE A 122 16.24 -8.66 -15.39
C PHE A 122 17.27 -8.18 -16.43
N GLY A 123 18.08 -9.09 -16.95
CA GLY A 123 19.11 -8.84 -17.95
C GLY A 123 18.52 -8.79 -19.35
N SER A 124 17.78 -7.72 -19.65
CA SER A 124 17.60 -7.35 -21.04
C SER A 124 18.99 -7.02 -21.62
N GLN A 125 19.30 -7.51 -22.82
CA GLN A 125 20.52 -7.12 -23.56
C GLN A 125 20.51 -5.63 -23.97
N LYS A 126 19.44 -4.88 -23.62
CA LYS A 126 19.29 -3.48 -23.97
C LYS A 126 20.08 -2.61 -23.00
N PRO A 127 20.90 -1.67 -23.50
CA PRO A 127 21.72 -0.84 -22.65
C PRO A 127 20.86 0.19 -21.91
N PHE A 128 21.22 0.52 -20.67
CA PHE A 128 20.50 1.46 -19.80
C PHE A 128 20.23 2.84 -20.45
N LYS A 129 21.08 3.27 -21.39
CA LYS A 129 20.91 4.51 -22.16
C LYS A 129 19.62 4.55 -22.99
N ASP A 130 19.06 3.40 -23.36
CA ASP A 130 17.85 3.28 -24.20
C ASP A 130 16.58 3.12 -23.35
N LEU A 131 16.69 3.25 -22.02
CA LEU A 131 15.59 3.16 -21.09
C LEU A 131 14.61 4.34 -21.29
N PRO A 132 13.29 4.10 -21.43
CA PRO A 132 12.30 5.18 -21.40
C PRO A 132 12.44 6.02 -20.13
N LYS A 133 12.34 7.34 -20.21
CA LYS A 133 12.50 8.20 -19.02
C LYS A 133 11.33 8.11 -18.04
N ARG A 134 10.19 7.60 -18.47
CA ARG A 134 9.00 7.39 -17.66
C ARG A 134 8.29 6.14 -18.16
N VAL A 135 7.90 5.30 -17.22
CA VAL A 135 7.07 4.13 -17.46
C VAL A 135 5.99 4.15 -16.42
N ASP A 136 4.74 4.06 -16.87
CA ASP A 136 3.58 3.95 -16.01
C ASP A 136 2.63 2.92 -16.61
N TRP A 137 2.57 1.73 -16.03
CA TRP A 137 1.75 0.64 -16.55
C TRP A 137 0.25 0.95 -16.47
N ARG A 138 -0.17 1.95 -15.69
CA ARG A 138 -1.57 2.43 -15.69
C ARG A 138 -1.95 3.00 -17.05
N GLU A 139 -1.03 3.66 -17.75
CA GLU A 139 -1.24 4.24 -19.09
C GLU A 139 -1.45 3.16 -20.17
N LYS A 140 -1.19 1.88 -19.85
CA LYS A 140 -1.43 0.73 -20.73
C LYS A 140 -2.74 0.00 -20.44
N ASN A 141 -3.55 0.47 -19.47
CA ASN A 141 -4.79 -0.18 -19.03
C ASN A 141 -4.60 -1.64 -18.57
N VAL A 142 -3.44 -1.94 -17.97
CA VAL A 142 -3.14 -3.28 -17.43
C VAL A 142 -3.17 -3.32 -15.90
N ILE A 143 -3.55 -2.22 -15.24
CA ILE A 143 -3.60 -2.12 -13.78
C ILE A 143 -5.06 -2.04 -13.34
N THR A 144 -5.48 -2.95 -12.46
CA THR A 144 -6.83 -2.98 -11.86
C THR A 144 -7.05 -1.81 -10.87
N PRO A 145 -8.29 -1.50 -10.47
CA PRO A 145 -8.56 -0.47 -9.45
C PRO A 145 -7.90 -0.79 -8.10
N VAL A 146 -7.44 0.23 -7.38
CA VAL A 146 -6.79 0.06 -6.06
C VAL A 146 -7.72 -0.65 -5.07
N ASN A 147 -7.22 -1.73 -4.47
CA ASN A 147 -7.93 -2.52 -3.48
C ASN A 147 -7.76 -1.98 -2.06
N ASN A 148 -8.56 -2.50 -1.13
CA ASN A 148 -8.41 -2.25 0.30
C ASN A 148 -8.34 -3.57 1.07
N GLN A 149 -7.20 -3.82 1.73
CA GLN A 149 -7.00 -4.97 2.60
C GLN A 149 -7.71 -4.86 3.95
N GLU A 150 -8.29 -3.68 4.24
CA GLU A 150 -8.97 -3.37 5.50
C GLU A 150 -8.07 -3.66 6.71
N THR A 151 -8.53 -4.48 7.65
CA THR A 151 -7.78 -4.88 8.84
C THR A 151 -7.15 -6.26 8.71
N CYS A 152 -6.97 -6.78 7.51
CA CYS A 152 -6.29 -8.05 7.28
C CYS A 152 -4.85 -7.78 6.84
N GLY A 153 -3.87 -8.49 7.42
CA GLY A 153 -2.46 -8.45 7.01
C GLY A 153 -2.18 -9.20 5.71
N ALA A 154 -2.94 -8.90 4.66
CA ALA A 154 -2.90 -9.59 3.36
C ALA A 154 -2.08 -8.83 2.28
N CYS A 155 -1.31 -7.81 2.63
CA CYS A 155 -0.51 -7.03 1.67
C CYS A 155 0.39 -7.91 0.77
N TRP A 156 0.93 -8.99 1.32
CA TRP A 156 1.71 -10.00 0.60
C TRP A 156 0.90 -10.70 -0.51
N ALA A 157 -0.39 -10.96 -0.27
CA ALA A 157 -1.29 -11.57 -1.23
C ALA A 157 -1.79 -10.56 -2.26
N PHE A 158 -2.15 -9.34 -1.81
CA PHE A 158 -2.56 -8.24 -2.70
C PHE A 158 -1.47 -7.90 -3.71
N SER A 159 -0.25 -7.61 -3.25
CA SER A 159 0.87 -7.25 -4.15
C SER A 159 1.18 -8.35 -5.17
N SER A 160 1.11 -9.63 -4.75
CA SER A 160 1.31 -10.78 -5.64
C SER A 160 0.21 -10.91 -6.69
N ILE A 161 -1.06 -10.87 -6.28
CA ILE A 161 -2.20 -11.01 -7.18
C ILE A 161 -2.32 -9.81 -8.12
N GLU A 162 -2.15 -8.58 -7.63
CA GLU A 162 -2.19 -7.37 -8.47
C GLU A 162 -1.10 -7.40 -9.56
N THR A 163 0.04 -8.04 -9.28
CA THR A 163 1.09 -8.25 -10.29
C THR A 163 0.70 -9.33 -11.29
N ILE A 164 0.08 -10.43 -10.84
CA ILE A 164 -0.47 -11.47 -11.73
C ILE A 164 -1.57 -10.91 -12.64
N GLU A 165 -2.44 -10.03 -12.14
CA GLU A 165 -3.46 -9.33 -12.92
C GLU A 165 -2.83 -8.52 -14.06
N ALA A 166 -1.77 -7.75 -13.75
CA ALA A 166 -1.08 -6.94 -14.74
C ALA A 166 -0.35 -7.79 -15.78
N MET A 167 0.34 -8.84 -15.34
CA MET A 167 1.05 -9.76 -16.25
C MET A 167 0.08 -10.55 -17.12
N TYR A 168 -1.10 -10.90 -16.59
CA TYR A 168 -2.18 -11.50 -17.37
C TYR A 168 -2.69 -10.55 -18.45
N ALA A 169 -3.00 -9.30 -18.08
CA ALA A 169 -3.46 -8.29 -19.04
C ALA A 169 -2.40 -7.98 -20.12
N LEU A 170 -1.12 -7.93 -19.76
CA LEU A 170 -0.02 -7.76 -20.71
C LEU A 170 0.10 -8.93 -21.70
N LYS A 171 -0.18 -10.14 -21.25
CA LYS A 171 -0.10 -11.35 -22.06
C LYS A 171 -1.31 -11.55 -22.98
N THR A 172 -2.51 -11.31 -22.47
CA THR A 172 -3.78 -11.68 -23.13
C THR A 172 -4.51 -10.48 -23.74
N GLY A 173 -4.22 -9.26 -23.28
CA GLY A 173 -4.99 -8.07 -23.58
C GLY A 173 -6.28 -7.94 -22.74
N GLU A 174 -6.54 -8.86 -21.81
CA GLU A 174 -7.73 -8.84 -20.95
C GLU A 174 -7.38 -8.49 -19.50
N LEU A 175 -8.01 -7.43 -18.98
CA LEU A 175 -7.90 -7.07 -17.57
C LEU A 175 -8.93 -7.85 -16.74
N LYS A 176 -8.45 -8.67 -15.80
CA LYS A 176 -9.26 -9.48 -14.89
C LYS A 176 -8.86 -9.21 -13.44
N GLN A 177 -9.80 -9.40 -12.52
CA GLN A 177 -9.53 -9.40 -11.08
C GLN A 177 -9.49 -10.84 -10.56
N TRP A 178 -8.38 -11.22 -9.93
CA TRP A 178 -8.16 -12.58 -9.42
C TRP A 178 -8.34 -12.62 -7.90
N SER A 179 -8.66 -13.79 -7.35
CA SER A 179 -8.96 -13.91 -5.92
C SER A 179 -7.72 -13.79 -5.04
N VAL A 180 -7.61 -12.64 -4.37
CA VAL A 180 -6.69 -12.44 -3.24
C VAL A 180 -7.04 -13.37 -2.07
N GLN A 181 -8.34 -13.59 -1.82
CA GLN A 181 -8.79 -14.41 -0.70
C GLN A 181 -8.36 -15.87 -0.82
N GLN A 182 -8.40 -16.43 -2.03
CA GLN A 182 -7.90 -17.78 -2.26
C GLN A 182 -6.43 -17.91 -1.87
N VAL A 183 -5.60 -16.90 -2.18
CA VAL A 183 -4.20 -16.89 -1.76
C VAL A 183 -4.06 -16.75 -0.23
N VAL A 184 -4.86 -15.88 0.40
CA VAL A 184 -4.90 -15.72 1.87
C VAL A 184 -5.23 -17.05 2.57
N ASP A 185 -6.23 -17.78 2.09
CA ASP A 185 -6.71 -19.01 2.72
C ASP A 185 -5.83 -20.23 2.38
N CYS A 186 -5.31 -20.32 1.14
CA CYS A 186 -4.64 -21.53 0.64
C CYS A 186 -3.11 -21.51 0.74
N ALA A 187 -2.47 -20.33 0.79
CA ALA A 187 -1.02 -20.22 0.98
C ALA A 187 -0.60 -20.14 2.46
N ALA A 188 -1.49 -20.54 3.40
CA ALA A 188 -1.31 -20.45 4.85
C ALA A 188 -0.22 -21.38 5.43
N ALA A 189 0.44 -22.20 4.61
CA ALA A 189 1.70 -22.85 4.93
C ALA A 189 2.55 -22.74 3.65
N PRO A 190 3.40 -21.70 3.53
CA PRO A 190 4.24 -21.11 4.58
C PRO A 190 3.80 -19.74 5.17
N ASN A 191 2.74 -19.11 4.67
CA ASN A 191 2.28 -17.80 5.20
C ASN A 191 1.35 -17.97 6.41
N ARG A 192 0.64 -16.93 6.85
CA ARG A 192 -0.29 -16.99 8.01
C ARG A 192 -1.58 -16.21 7.77
N GLY A 193 -2.09 -16.22 6.54
CA GLY A 193 -3.31 -15.49 6.18
C GLY A 193 -3.23 -14.00 6.57
N CYS A 194 -4.22 -13.52 7.33
CA CYS A 194 -4.29 -12.14 7.83
C CYS A 194 -3.29 -11.84 8.96
N ALA A 195 -2.60 -12.84 9.52
CA ALA A 195 -1.52 -12.61 10.47
C ALA A 195 -0.18 -12.25 9.79
N GLY A 196 -0.15 -12.25 8.45
CA GLY A 196 1.00 -11.84 7.64
C GLY A 196 1.53 -12.96 6.74
N GLY A 197 2.43 -12.58 5.84
CA GLY A 197 3.07 -13.47 4.88
C GLY A 197 4.27 -12.80 4.21
N ASP A 198 4.98 -13.57 3.39
CA ASP A 198 6.19 -13.19 2.67
C ASP A 198 5.92 -13.31 1.16
N THR A 199 6.34 -12.29 0.40
CA THR A 199 6.05 -12.22 -1.03
C THR A 199 6.74 -13.32 -1.81
N CYS A 200 7.98 -13.65 -1.47
CA CYS A 200 8.75 -14.70 -2.14
C CYS A 200 8.20 -16.08 -1.87
N LEU A 201 7.83 -16.36 -0.62
CA LEU A 201 7.17 -17.61 -0.26
C LEU A 201 5.83 -17.79 -0.99
N THR A 202 5.12 -16.69 -1.21
CA THR A 202 3.84 -16.70 -1.91
C THR A 202 4.02 -17.06 -3.38
N VAL A 203 5.00 -16.43 -4.03
CA VAL A 203 5.34 -16.73 -5.41
C VAL A 203 5.90 -18.14 -5.55
N GLU A 204 6.76 -18.59 -4.63
CA GLU A 204 7.25 -19.98 -4.59
C GLU A 204 6.09 -20.96 -4.44
N TRP A 205 5.15 -20.71 -3.53
CA TRP A 205 3.96 -21.55 -3.35
C TRP A 205 3.09 -21.59 -4.61
N LEU A 206 2.82 -20.43 -5.24
CA LEU A 206 2.04 -20.37 -6.48
C LEU A 206 2.67 -21.23 -7.58
N TYR A 207 4.01 -21.23 -7.67
CA TYR A 207 4.75 -22.03 -8.63
C TYR A 207 4.74 -23.53 -8.27
N GLU A 208 5.18 -23.89 -7.07
CA GLU A 208 5.37 -25.28 -6.66
C GLU A 208 4.05 -26.05 -6.56
N SER A 209 2.99 -25.39 -6.09
CA SER A 209 1.65 -26.02 -5.99
C SER A 209 0.92 -26.10 -7.33
N GLY A 210 1.33 -25.31 -8.34
CA GLY A 210 0.58 -25.14 -9.57
C GLY A 210 -0.81 -24.56 -9.33
N ALA A 211 -0.96 -23.72 -8.30
CA ALA A 211 -2.24 -23.14 -7.90
C ALA A 211 -2.95 -22.48 -9.09
N LYS A 212 -4.24 -22.76 -9.20
CA LYS A 212 -5.14 -22.15 -10.17
C LYS A 212 -5.98 -21.11 -9.43
N ILE A 213 -5.60 -19.85 -9.58
CA ILE A 213 -6.29 -18.75 -8.92
C ILE A 213 -7.55 -18.43 -9.71
N VAL A 214 -8.69 -18.45 -9.03
CA VAL A 214 -10.01 -18.18 -9.61
C VAL A 214 -10.30 -16.68 -9.68
N LEU A 215 -11.37 -16.29 -10.38
CA LEU A 215 -11.81 -14.90 -10.42
C LEU A 215 -12.20 -14.40 -9.03
N ALA A 216 -12.00 -13.10 -8.78
CA ALA A 216 -12.33 -12.48 -7.50
C ALA A 216 -13.82 -12.64 -7.14
N GLU A 217 -14.71 -12.72 -8.13
CA GLU A 217 -16.16 -12.92 -7.90
C GLU A 217 -16.52 -14.33 -7.39
N ASP A 218 -15.77 -15.36 -7.80
CA ASP A 218 -15.99 -16.75 -7.37
C ASP A 218 -15.39 -17.03 -5.98
N TYR A 219 -14.40 -16.21 -5.58
CA TYR A 219 -13.81 -16.26 -4.26
C TYR A 219 -13.55 -14.85 -3.70
N PRO A 220 -14.61 -14.16 -3.22
CA PRO A 220 -14.53 -12.78 -2.77
C PRO A 220 -13.67 -12.60 -1.51
N PHE A 221 -12.98 -11.45 -1.44
CA PHE A 221 -12.24 -11.04 -0.25
C PHE A 221 -13.17 -10.70 0.90
N ASN A 222 -12.93 -11.32 2.06
CA ASN A 222 -13.68 -11.09 3.29
C ASN A 222 -12.83 -10.54 4.44
N GLY A 223 -11.53 -10.39 4.25
CA GLY A 223 -10.64 -9.82 5.26
C GLY A 223 -10.38 -10.74 6.46
N GLU A 224 -10.67 -12.04 6.33
CA GLU A 224 -10.45 -13.04 7.37
C GLU A 224 -9.61 -14.20 6.84
N THR A 225 -9.01 -14.98 7.73
CA THR A 225 -8.33 -16.23 7.36
C THR A 225 -9.31 -17.38 7.53
N ASN A 226 -9.67 -18.01 6.43
CA ASN A 226 -10.60 -19.14 6.41
C ASN A 226 -9.85 -20.43 6.08
N GLU A 227 -10.56 -21.54 6.18
CA GLU A 227 -10.10 -22.77 5.57
C GLU A 227 -10.04 -22.62 4.05
N CYS A 228 -8.95 -23.10 3.44
CA CYS A 228 -8.79 -23.12 1.99
C CYS A 228 -9.93 -23.90 1.34
N ARG A 229 -10.80 -23.21 0.60
CA ARG A 229 -11.87 -23.87 -0.15
C ARG A 229 -11.28 -24.58 -1.37
N GLN A 230 -11.40 -25.90 -1.38
CA GLN A 230 -11.05 -26.74 -2.52
C GLN A 230 -12.18 -26.70 -3.58
N ASP A 231 -11.82 -26.99 -4.84
CA ASP A 231 -12.77 -27.20 -5.95
C ASP A 231 -13.75 -26.04 -6.24
N VAL A 232 -13.29 -24.79 -6.08
CA VAL A 232 -14.07 -23.62 -6.46
C VAL A 232 -14.28 -23.60 -7.98
N LYS A 233 -15.54 -23.66 -8.40
CA LYS A 233 -15.91 -23.53 -9.81
C LYS A 233 -15.74 -22.08 -10.23
N SER A 234 -14.98 -21.87 -11.30
CA SER A 234 -14.74 -20.56 -11.90
C SER A 234 -14.71 -20.69 -13.41
N ALA A 235 -15.21 -19.68 -14.12
CA ALA A 235 -15.17 -19.64 -15.58
C ALA A 235 -13.73 -19.56 -16.10
N MET A 236 -12.83 -18.96 -15.32
CA MET A 236 -11.43 -18.74 -15.69
C MET A 236 -10.51 -18.96 -14.50
N THR A 237 -9.28 -19.38 -14.78
CA THR A 237 -8.23 -19.46 -13.76
C THR A 237 -6.91 -18.98 -14.31
N VAL A 238 -6.05 -18.43 -13.46
CA VAL A 238 -4.66 -18.09 -13.79
C VAL A 238 -3.68 -18.89 -12.95
N SER A 239 -2.55 -19.24 -13.54
CA SER A 239 -1.40 -19.84 -12.87
C SER A 239 -0.13 -19.10 -13.28
N ILE A 240 0.88 -19.12 -12.42
CA ILE A 240 2.16 -18.49 -12.73
C ILE A 240 3.09 -19.44 -13.50
N ALA A 241 3.97 -18.86 -14.32
CA ALA A 241 4.97 -19.59 -15.09
C ALA A 241 6.14 -20.07 -14.20
N LYS A 242 7.01 -20.91 -14.77
CA LYS A 242 8.11 -21.54 -14.01
C LYS A 242 9.21 -20.58 -13.54
N ASN A 243 9.31 -19.41 -14.18
CA ASN A 243 10.36 -18.45 -13.90
C ASN A 243 9.78 -17.31 -13.09
N PHE A 244 10.13 -17.28 -11.81
CA PHE A 244 9.93 -16.14 -10.95
C PHE A 244 11.26 -15.72 -10.33
N THR A 245 11.30 -14.52 -9.80
CA THR A 245 12.44 -14.03 -9.02
C THR A 245 12.01 -13.65 -7.62
N CYS A 246 12.95 -13.74 -6.69
CA CYS A 246 12.88 -13.14 -5.37
C CYS A 246 14.32 -12.81 -4.99
N ASP A 247 14.69 -11.54 -5.17
CA ASP A 247 16.07 -11.10 -5.05
C ASP A 247 16.17 -9.74 -4.35
N SER A 248 17.39 -9.43 -3.90
CA SER A 248 17.77 -8.10 -3.46
C SER A 248 18.47 -7.37 -4.61
N PHE A 249 18.00 -6.17 -4.89
CA PHE A 249 18.56 -5.22 -5.85
C PHE A 249 19.19 -4.01 -5.16
N VAL A 250 19.56 -4.13 -3.88
CA VAL A 250 20.31 -3.07 -3.18
C VAL A 250 21.61 -2.80 -3.91
N GLY A 251 21.81 -1.55 -4.33
CA GLY A 251 22.96 -1.16 -5.16
C GLY A 251 22.82 -1.50 -6.65
N GLU A 252 21.77 -2.24 -7.04
CA GLU A 252 21.47 -2.64 -8.42
C GLU A 252 20.05 -2.25 -8.85
N GLU A 253 19.49 -1.17 -8.28
CA GLU A 253 18.14 -0.66 -8.59
C GLU A 253 17.91 -0.37 -10.08
N TYR A 254 18.98 -0.12 -10.86
CA TYR A 254 18.88 0.00 -12.32
C TYR A 254 18.32 -1.27 -12.99
N LEU A 255 18.49 -2.45 -12.40
CA LEU A 255 17.89 -3.70 -12.87
C LEU A 255 16.37 -3.67 -12.70
N MET A 256 15.87 -3.12 -11.58
CA MET A 256 14.43 -2.93 -11.37
C MET A 256 13.85 -2.01 -12.45
N LEU A 257 14.56 -0.92 -12.80
CA LEU A 257 14.13 -0.02 -13.87
C LEU A 257 14.09 -0.71 -15.24
N LEU A 258 15.12 -1.51 -15.58
CA LEU A 258 15.15 -2.29 -16.82
C LEU A 258 13.96 -3.26 -16.91
N HIS A 259 13.62 -3.93 -15.80
CA HIS A 259 12.49 -4.84 -15.74
C HIS A 259 11.15 -4.12 -15.89
N LEU A 260 10.95 -3.03 -15.13
CA LEU A 260 9.75 -2.20 -15.25
C LEU A 260 9.55 -1.68 -16.67
N ALA A 261 10.62 -1.34 -17.38
CA ALA A 261 10.56 -0.77 -18.72
C ALA A 261 10.28 -1.77 -19.85
N HIS A 262 10.67 -3.02 -19.67
CA HIS A 262 10.70 -3.99 -20.76
C HIS A 262 9.85 -5.23 -20.50
N HIS A 263 9.39 -5.42 -19.26
CA HIS A 263 8.69 -6.62 -18.85
C HIS A 263 7.35 -6.33 -18.17
N GLY A 264 7.36 -5.73 -16.98
CA GLY A 264 6.13 -5.49 -16.24
C GLY A 264 6.33 -4.98 -14.81
N PRO A 265 5.23 -4.84 -14.04
CA PRO A 265 5.26 -4.46 -12.63
C PRO A 265 6.05 -5.42 -11.74
N LEU A 266 6.54 -4.92 -10.61
CA LEU A 266 7.29 -5.69 -9.61
C LEU A 266 6.52 -5.77 -8.29
N ILE A 267 6.74 -6.85 -7.55
CA ILE A 267 6.31 -7.01 -6.15
C ILE A 267 7.48 -6.56 -5.27
N ALA A 268 7.25 -5.74 -4.25
CA ALA A 268 8.30 -5.31 -3.33
C ALA A 268 7.85 -5.34 -1.87
N ALA A 269 8.70 -5.82 -0.99
CA ALA A 269 8.54 -5.64 0.46
C ALA A 269 9.22 -4.34 0.92
N VAL A 270 8.54 -3.59 1.79
CA VAL A 270 8.90 -2.21 2.17
C VAL A 270 8.69 -1.97 3.66
N ASP A 271 9.35 -0.94 4.21
CA ASP A 271 8.97 -0.31 5.47
C ASP A 271 7.94 0.79 5.21
N ALA A 272 6.71 0.58 5.69
CA ALA A 272 5.61 1.53 5.55
C ALA A 272 5.29 2.29 6.85
N THR A 273 6.17 2.22 7.86
CA THR A 273 5.93 2.81 9.19
C THR A 273 5.61 4.31 9.12
N GLY A 274 6.31 5.05 8.25
CA GLY A 274 6.13 6.49 8.11
C GLY A 274 5.12 6.93 7.05
N TRP A 275 4.28 6.02 6.56
CA TRP A 275 3.34 6.33 5.48
C TRP A 275 1.98 6.81 5.97
N GLN A 276 1.71 6.73 7.28
CA GLN A 276 0.40 7.00 7.88
C GLN A 276 -0.25 8.27 7.36
N ASP A 277 0.49 9.37 7.24
CA ASP A 277 -0.05 10.69 6.87
C ASP A 277 0.30 11.10 5.43
N TYR A 278 0.79 10.20 4.59
CA TYR A 278 1.21 10.52 3.22
C TYR A 278 0.00 10.95 2.36
N LEU A 279 0.17 12.03 1.58
CA LEU A 279 -0.83 12.55 0.64
C LEU A 279 -0.36 12.62 -0.81
N GLY A 280 0.95 12.70 -1.07
CA GLY A 280 1.49 12.88 -2.42
C GLY A 280 2.97 13.27 -2.41
N GLY A 281 3.55 13.54 -3.59
CA GLY A 281 4.99 13.84 -3.73
C GLY A 281 5.89 12.61 -3.52
N VAL A 282 7.20 12.80 -3.49
CA VAL A 282 8.20 11.72 -3.44
C VAL A 282 8.75 11.54 -2.02
N ILE A 283 8.56 10.34 -1.47
CA ILE A 283 9.13 9.93 -0.18
C ILE A 283 10.63 9.76 -0.32
N GLN A 284 11.37 10.46 0.56
CA GLN A 284 12.83 10.51 0.57
C GLN A 284 13.47 10.26 1.94
N PHE A 285 12.64 10.09 2.97
CA PHE A 285 13.04 9.79 4.34
C PHE A 285 11.82 9.22 5.09
N ASN A 286 12.00 8.92 6.39
CA ASN A 286 10.94 8.49 7.31
C ASN A 286 10.42 7.05 7.05
N CYS A 287 11.29 6.15 6.59
CA CYS A 287 10.96 4.73 6.45
C CYS A 287 12.21 3.82 6.44
N ASP A 288 13.22 4.12 7.25
CA ASP A 288 14.51 3.40 7.23
C ASP A 288 14.58 2.18 8.17
N GLY A 289 13.43 1.77 8.71
CA GLY A 289 13.30 0.65 9.63
C GLY A 289 13.32 -0.71 8.91
N GLU A 290 12.56 -1.65 9.46
CA GLU A 290 12.46 -3.02 8.97
C GLU A 290 11.23 -3.17 8.07
N ARG A 291 11.34 -3.98 7.01
CA ARG A 291 10.22 -4.31 6.13
C ARG A 291 9.04 -4.87 6.92
N ASN A 292 7.86 -4.34 6.65
CA ASN A 292 6.63 -4.66 7.36
C ASN A 292 5.38 -4.59 6.48
N HIS A 293 5.55 -4.31 5.18
CA HIS A 293 4.47 -4.20 4.21
C HIS A 293 4.93 -4.72 2.85
N ALA A 294 3.98 -4.99 1.96
CA ALA A 294 4.23 -5.39 0.58
C ALA A 294 3.35 -4.60 -0.39
N VAL A 295 3.93 -4.21 -1.52
CA VAL A 295 3.33 -3.29 -2.51
C VAL A 295 3.67 -3.74 -3.93
N GLN A 296 2.97 -3.18 -4.90
CA GLN A 296 3.28 -3.35 -6.32
C GLN A 296 3.95 -2.08 -6.87
N ILE A 297 5.12 -2.22 -7.50
CA ILE A 297 5.76 -1.13 -8.26
C ILE A 297 5.24 -1.20 -9.69
N VAL A 298 4.48 -0.18 -10.11
CA VAL A 298 3.81 -0.12 -11.42
C VAL A 298 4.54 0.74 -12.44
N GLY A 299 5.70 1.28 -12.08
CA GLY A 299 6.42 2.17 -12.97
C GLY A 299 7.46 3.03 -12.27
N TYR A 300 7.99 3.99 -12.99
CA TYR A 300 8.94 4.98 -12.51
C TYR A 300 8.90 6.26 -13.37
N ASP A 301 9.43 7.34 -12.82
CA ASP A 301 9.69 8.58 -13.53
C ASP A 301 11.09 9.10 -13.15
N ILE A 302 11.97 9.20 -14.16
CA ILE A 302 13.34 9.73 -14.03
C ILE A 302 13.51 11.03 -14.84
N THR A 303 12.41 11.71 -15.17
CA THR A 303 12.45 12.97 -15.93
C THR A 303 12.78 14.18 -15.05
N GLY A 304 12.44 14.12 -13.77
CA GLY A 304 12.65 15.19 -12.78
C GLY A 304 13.96 15.08 -12.01
N GLU A 305 14.23 16.08 -11.17
CA GLU A 305 15.39 16.12 -10.27
C GLU A 305 15.35 15.03 -9.19
N ILE A 306 14.15 14.62 -8.79
CA ILE A 306 13.94 13.58 -7.78
C ILE A 306 13.33 12.37 -8.48
N PRO A 307 14.14 11.44 -9.02
CA PRO A 307 13.65 10.25 -9.70
C PRO A 307 12.91 9.33 -8.71
N TYR A 308 11.77 8.78 -9.11
CA TYR A 308 10.93 7.98 -8.21
C TYR A 308 10.27 6.77 -8.87
N TYR A 309 10.00 5.74 -8.07
CA TYR A 309 9.10 4.64 -8.39
C TYR A 309 7.65 5.06 -8.16
N ILE A 310 6.75 4.58 -9.02
CA ILE A 310 5.30 4.68 -8.84
C ILE A 310 4.84 3.40 -8.17
N VAL A 311 4.30 3.50 -6.95
CA VAL A 311 3.99 2.36 -6.10
C VAL A 311 2.51 2.33 -5.78
N ARG A 312 1.85 1.22 -6.11
CA ARG A 312 0.46 0.92 -5.79
C ARG A 312 0.38 0.34 -4.38
N ASN A 313 -0.47 0.92 -3.54
CA ASN A 313 -0.75 0.43 -2.20
C ASN A 313 -2.10 -0.32 -2.16
N SER A 314 -2.38 -0.99 -1.05
CA SER A 314 -3.60 -1.78 -0.82
C SER A 314 -4.45 -1.25 0.35
N TRP A 315 -4.43 0.07 0.59
CA TRP A 315 -5.17 0.76 1.67
C TRP A 315 -6.35 1.59 1.15
N GLY A 316 -6.85 1.24 -0.03
CA GLY A 316 -7.94 1.93 -0.71
C GLY A 316 -7.49 3.19 -1.48
N PRO A 317 -8.35 3.67 -2.40
CA PRO A 317 -8.04 4.81 -3.27
C PRO A 317 -7.94 6.14 -2.52
N GLU A 318 -8.54 6.26 -1.33
CA GLU A 318 -8.47 7.48 -0.51
C GLU A 318 -7.08 7.72 0.11
N PHE A 319 -6.22 6.69 0.12
CA PHE A 319 -4.85 6.81 0.62
C PHE A 319 -3.93 7.50 -0.39
N GLY A 320 -3.11 8.45 0.07
CA GLY A 320 -2.07 9.05 -0.76
C GLY A 320 -2.62 9.73 -2.02
N ASN A 321 -2.02 9.40 -3.16
CA ASN A 321 -2.42 9.90 -4.47
C ASN A 321 -3.25 8.82 -5.19
N ASP A 322 -4.56 8.80 -4.94
CA ASP A 322 -5.51 7.83 -5.51
C ASP A 322 -5.13 6.35 -5.22
N GLY A 323 -4.59 6.09 -4.02
CA GLY A 323 -4.12 4.78 -3.59
C GLY A 323 -2.65 4.48 -3.93
N TYR A 324 -1.95 5.44 -4.54
CA TYR A 324 -0.54 5.33 -4.90
C TYR A 324 0.35 6.23 -4.03
N LEU A 325 1.63 5.90 -4.01
CA LEU A 325 2.70 6.73 -3.48
C LEU A 325 3.94 6.68 -4.38
N ASN A 326 4.82 7.66 -4.22
CA ASN A 326 6.08 7.72 -4.95
C ASN A 326 7.26 7.60 -3.99
N ILE A 327 8.26 6.78 -4.33
CA ILE A 327 9.45 6.52 -3.49
C ILE A 327 10.71 6.82 -4.31
N ILE A 328 11.65 7.57 -3.76
CA ILE A 328 12.89 7.94 -4.46
C ILE A 328 13.71 6.71 -4.91
N ILE A 329 14.24 6.77 -6.12
CA ILE A 329 15.09 5.75 -6.72
C ILE A 329 16.55 5.90 -6.26
N GLY A 330 17.26 4.78 -6.10
CA GLY A 330 18.72 4.75 -5.96
C GLY A 330 19.22 4.92 -4.53
N LYS A 331 18.32 4.93 -3.54
CA LYS A 331 18.65 5.03 -2.12
C LYS A 331 18.22 3.81 -1.31
N ASN A 332 17.64 2.78 -1.93
CA ASN A 332 16.91 1.73 -1.24
C ASN A 332 15.92 2.29 -0.19
N MET A 333 15.28 3.41 -0.53
CA MET A 333 14.37 4.11 0.37
C MET A 333 13.21 3.19 0.74
N CYS A 334 12.80 3.21 2.00
CA CYS A 334 11.80 2.28 2.53
C CYS A 334 12.15 0.80 2.36
N ARG A 335 13.45 0.44 2.20
CA ARG A 335 13.92 -0.93 1.98
C ARG A 335 13.39 -1.57 0.68
N ILE A 336 12.90 -0.75 -0.26
CA ILE A 336 12.15 -1.18 -1.45
C ILE A 336 12.91 -2.16 -2.36
N ALA A 337 14.25 -2.13 -2.33
CA ALA A 337 15.09 -2.95 -3.17
C ALA A 337 15.60 -4.23 -2.48
N GLU A 338 15.27 -4.47 -1.20
CA GLU A 338 15.87 -5.60 -0.47
C GLU A 338 15.16 -6.94 -0.69
N GLU A 339 13.91 -6.92 -1.11
CA GLU A 339 13.14 -8.12 -1.46
C GLU A 339 12.11 -7.76 -2.53
N VAL A 340 12.47 -8.12 -3.76
CA VAL A 340 11.70 -7.80 -4.95
C VAL A 340 11.45 -9.09 -5.71
N SER A 341 10.17 -9.31 -6.04
CA SER A 341 9.75 -10.46 -6.83
C SER A 341 9.15 -10.02 -8.16
N ALA A 342 9.35 -10.85 -9.17
CA ALA A 342 8.75 -10.70 -10.49
C ALA A 342 8.21 -12.06 -10.93
N VAL A 343 7.09 -12.05 -11.65
CA VAL A 343 6.37 -13.26 -12.05
C VAL A 343 5.88 -13.14 -13.48
N ASP A 344 5.75 -14.26 -14.16
CA ASP A 344 5.03 -14.41 -15.42
C ASP A 344 3.80 -15.31 -15.21
N VAL A 345 2.83 -15.23 -16.13
CA VAL A 345 1.64 -16.10 -16.11
C VAL A 345 1.62 -17.08 -17.29
N ILE A 346 0.93 -18.22 -17.13
CA ILE A 346 0.76 -19.27 -18.16
C ILE A 346 -0.47 -19.02 -19.01
#